data_AF-A0A660N105-F1
#
_entry.id   AF-A0A660N105-F1
#
_cell.length_a   1.000
_cell.length_b   1.000
_cell.length_c   1.000
_cell.angle_alpha   90.00
_cell.angle_beta   90.00
_cell.angle_gamma   90.00
#
_symmetry.space_group_name_H-M   'P 1'
#
loop_
_entity.id
_entity.type
_entity.pdbx_description
1 polymer ?
#
loop_
_entity_poly.entity_id
_entity_poly.type
_entity_poly.pdbx_seq_one_letter_code
_entity_poly.pdbx_strand_id
1 'polypeptide(L)'
;MKDIKQQYKEATAAFRRRPNQHNHEAIAQLYDLKAALQRQPENRETAEMLSAVCSLVGLHLSALRAFEPFADATDRKDQTKLFKLRDNASYKQDKFALKDIRTLRRRIPAVRPRMDNFITADNGASYHLNCAVTVFNKTVRGSEVEIFIHADEPATPYLARVAEMVRRLADYPAEKLMAAYNDSPCLALAQSFAEYRDKEADEDWFDALEVYSLVFDCGGGRIVTTVTAGDVYLGDAYLMVEFADETLQTVTIDYDET
;
A
#
# COMPACT_ATOMS: atom_id res chain seq x y z
N MET A 1 33.60 -11.45 -0.30
CA MET A 1 32.34 -10.87 -0.84
C MET A 1 31.77 -11.86 -1.85
N LYS A 2 30.53 -12.34 -1.70
CA LYS A 2 29.91 -13.21 -2.72
C LYS A 2 29.73 -12.41 -4.02
N ASP A 3 29.97 -13.03 -5.17
CA ASP A 3 29.67 -12.46 -6.49
C ASP A 3 28.19 -12.05 -6.58
N ILE A 4 27.91 -10.85 -7.12
CA ILE A 4 26.55 -10.29 -7.19
C ILE A 4 25.62 -11.14 -8.07
N LYS A 5 26.17 -11.82 -9.09
CA LYS A 5 25.39 -12.75 -9.93
C LYS A 5 24.96 -13.98 -9.14
N GLN A 6 25.81 -14.46 -8.25
CA GLN A 6 25.48 -15.58 -7.36
C GLN A 6 24.43 -15.16 -6.33
N GLN A 7 24.56 -13.97 -5.73
CA GLN A 7 23.54 -13.40 -4.84
C GLN A 7 22.18 -13.27 -5.55
N TYR A 8 22.17 -12.80 -6.80
CA TYR A 8 20.98 -12.74 -7.64
C TYR A 8 20.34 -14.11 -7.87
N LYS A 9 21.13 -15.12 -8.23
CA LYS A 9 20.61 -16.50 -8.42
C LYS A 9 19.99 -17.04 -7.13
N GLU A 10 20.68 -16.89 -6.00
CA GLU A 10 20.22 -17.36 -4.69
C GLU A 10 18.93 -16.66 -4.26
N ALA A 11 18.90 -15.32 -4.26
CA ALA A 11 17.75 -14.53 -3.82
C ALA A 11 16.51 -14.77 -4.69
N THR A 12 16.68 -14.79 -6.03
CA THR A 12 15.54 -15.03 -6.92
C THR A 12 15.03 -16.47 -6.85
N ALA A 13 15.89 -17.46 -6.59
CA ALA A 13 15.46 -18.85 -6.38
C ALA A 13 14.71 -19.02 -5.06
N ALA A 14 15.19 -18.38 -3.98
CA ALA A 14 14.53 -18.39 -2.67
C ALA A 14 13.14 -17.76 -2.75
N PHE A 15 13.00 -16.63 -3.43
CA PHE A 15 11.71 -15.96 -3.62
C PHE A 15 10.73 -16.81 -4.43
N ARG A 16 11.15 -17.40 -5.57
CA ARG A 16 10.26 -18.18 -6.44
C ARG A 16 9.65 -19.43 -5.78
N ARG A 17 10.23 -19.93 -4.69
CA ARG A 17 9.62 -21.02 -3.90
C ARG A 17 8.33 -20.60 -3.21
N ARG A 18 8.20 -19.31 -2.87
CA ARG A 18 7.02 -18.71 -2.25
C ARG A 18 6.98 -17.22 -2.63
N PRO A 19 6.41 -16.87 -3.80
CA PRO A 19 6.48 -15.52 -4.35
C PRO A 19 5.37 -14.61 -3.78
N ASN A 20 5.21 -14.59 -2.46
CA ASN A 20 4.19 -13.78 -1.77
C ASN A 20 4.76 -13.10 -0.52
N GLN A 21 3.99 -12.18 0.05
CA GLN A 21 4.42 -11.30 1.14
C GLN A 21 4.99 -12.07 2.34
N HIS A 22 4.52 -13.28 2.65
CA HIS A 22 5.04 -14.06 3.78
C HIS A 22 6.46 -14.59 3.63
N ASN A 23 7.06 -14.48 2.46
CA ASN A 23 8.46 -14.82 2.27
C ASN A 23 9.35 -13.62 2.67
N HIS A 24 9.20 -13.15 3.92
CA HIS A 24 9.86 -11.95 4.43
C HIS A 24 11.38 -12.00 4.24
N GLU A 25 11.99 -13.17 4.46
CA GLU A 25 13.42 -13.37 4.27
C GLU A 25 13.85 -13.19 2.82
N ALA A 26 13.16 -13.82 1.85
CA ALA A 26 13.52 -13.67 0.44
C ALA A 26 13.21 -12.26 -0.09
N ILE A 27 12.11 -11.63 0.38
CA ILE A 27 11.79 -10.24 0.02
C ILE A 27 12.89 -9.31 0.54
N ALA A 28 13.29 -9.45 1.81
CA ALA A 28 14.41 -8.71 2.39
C ALA A 28 15.71 -8.89 1.58
N GLN A 29 16.03 -10.12 1.18
CA GLN A 29 17.19 -10.41 0.34
C GLN A 29 17.09 -9.73 -1.04
N LEU A 30 15.90 -9.67 -1.65
CA LEU A 30 15.67 -8.96 -2.91
C LEU A 30 15.83 -7.44 -2.74
N TYR A 31 15.37 -6.86 -1.64
CA TYR A 31 15.58 -5.43 -1.34
C TYR A 31 17.05 -5.09 -1.06
N ASP A 32 17.76 -5.93 -0.32
CA ASP A 32 19.20 -5.78 -0.08
C ASP A 32 19.99 -5.89 -1.39
N LEU A 33 19.63 -6.85 -2.25
CA LEU A 33 20.23 -7.01 -3.58
C LEU A 33 19.91 -5.83 -4.50
N LYS A 34 18.67 -5.31 -4.49
CA LYS A 34 18.29 -4.10 -5.21
C LYS A 34 19.20 -2.94 -4.81
N ALA A 35 19.38 -2.71 -3.50
CA ALA A 35 20.25 -1.65 -3.01
C ALA A 35 21.73 -1.88 -3.38
N ALA A 36 22.19 -3.13 -3.43
CA ALA A 36 23.54 -3.47 -3.88
C ALA A 36 23.74 -3.20 -5.38
N LEU A 37 22.77 -3.58 -6.22
CA LEU A 37 22.78 -3.34 -7.67
C LEU A 37 22.76 -1.84 -7.99
N GLN A 38 22.00 -1.04 -7.24
CA GLN A 38 21.96 0.43 -7.40
C GLN A 38 23.29 1.13 -7.08
N ARG A 39 24.21 0.46 -6.39
CA ARG A 39 25.56 0.97 -6.10
C ARG A 39 26.61 0.50 -7.12
N GLN A 40 26.25 -0.40 -8.04
CA GLN A 40 27.15 -0.83 -9.11
C GLN A 40 27.16 0.21 -10.24
N PRO A 41 28.22 0.24 -11.07
CA PRO A 41 28.23 1.05 -12.29
C PRO A 41 27.04 0.71 -13.18
N GLU A 42 26.37 1.74 -13.71
CA GLU A 42 25.23 1.54 -14.61
C GLU A 42 25.71 0.94 -15.94
N ASN A 43 25.30 -0.30 -16.19
CA ASN A 43 25.54 -1.02 -17.43
C ASN A 43 24.37 -1.97 -17.69
N ARG A 44 24.30 -2.50 -18.90
CA ARG A 44 23.20 -3.37 -19.34
C ARG A 44 22.98 -4.58 -18.43
N GLU A 45 24.03 -5.26 -18.02
CA GLU A 45 23.90 -6.46 -17.16
C GLU A 45 23.32 -6.11 -15.78
N THR A 46 23.79 -5.01 -15.18
CA THR A 46 23.30 -4.52 -13.89
C THR A 46 21.85 -4.04 -14.01
N ALA A 47 21.53 -3.32 -15.09
CA ALA A 47 20.17 -2.86 -15.41
C ALA A 47 19.19 -4.02 -15.59
N GLU A 48 19.61 -5.10 -16.26
CA GLU A 48 18.81 -6.31 -16.44
C GLU A 48 18.50 -6.99 -15.11
N MET A 49 19.50 -7.18 -14.24
CA MET A 49 19.31 -7.74 -12.90
C MET A 49 18.44 -6.85 -12.02
N LEU A 50 18.68 -5.53 -12.02
CA LEU A 50 17.91 -4.57 -11.23
C LEU A 50 16.44 -4.55 -11.66
N SER A 51 16.18 -4.50 -12.97
CA SER A 51 14.83 -4.59 -13.53
C SER A 51 14.12 -5.90 -13.15
N ALA A 52 14.83 -7.02 -13.18
CA ALA A 52 14.28 -8.31 -12.77
C ALA A 52 13.96 -8.36 -11.28
N VAL A 53 14.84 -7.86 -10.42
CA VAL A 53 14.61 -7.78 -8.96
C VAL A 53 13.41 -6.88 -8.65
N CYS A 54 13.35 -5.68 -9.23
CA CYS A 54 12.20 -4.79 -9.09
C CYS A 54 10.89 -5.44 -9.55
N SER A 55 10.91 -6.19 -10.67
CA SER A 55 9.73 -6.90 -11.16
C SER A 55 9.26 -8.00 -10.20
N LEU A 56 10.19 -8.72 -9.55
CA LEU A 56 9.82 -9.79 -8.61
C LEU A 56 9.10 -9.26 -7.37
N VAL A 57 9.46 -8.06 -6.91
CA VAL A 57 8.80 -7.42 -5.77
C VAL A 57 7.67 -6.47 -6.18
N GLY A 58 7.23 -6.47 -7.45
CA GLY A 58 6.10 -5.66 -7.91
C GLY A 58 6.38 -4.16 -8.08
N LEU A 59 7.65 -3.72 -8.05
CA LEU A 59 8.05 -2.34 -8.34
C LEU A 59 8.13 -2.11 -9.86
N HIS A 60 6.98 -2.07 -10.55
CA HIS A 60 6.93 -2.09 -12.01
C HIS A 60 7.50 -0.82 -12.67
N LEU A 61 7.25 0.36 -12.09
CA LEU A 61 7.82 1.62 -12.59
C LEU A 61 9.33 1.64 -12.39
N SER A 62 9.80 1.19 -11.21
CA SER A 62 11.24 1.06 -10.95
C SER A 62 11.90 0.05 -11.89
N ALA A 63 11.22 -1.06 -12.22
CA ALA A 63 11.71 -2.05 -13.16
C ALA A 63 11.84 -1.52 -14.60
N LEU A 64 10.87 -0.70 -15.05
CA LEU A 64 10.92 -0.01 -16.34
C LEU A 64 12.09 0.97 -16.39
N ARG A 65 12.19 1.87 -15.41
CA ARG A 65 13.23 2.90 -15.33
C ARG A 65 14.65 2.32 -15.30
N ALA A 66 14.81 1.16 -14.67
CA ALA A 66 16.11 0.48 -14.66
C ALA A 66 16.51 -0.07 -16.04
N PHE A 67 15.58 -0.61 -16.82
CA PHE A 67 15.90 -1.31 -18.08
C PHE A 67 15.84 -0.42 -19.32
N GLU A 68 14.90 0.53 -19.36
CA GLU A 68 14.60 1.33 -20.56
C GLU A 68 15.82 2.04 -21.18
N PRO A 69 16.74 2.65 -20.40
CA PRO A 69 17.92 3.32 -20.97
C PRO A 69 18.90 2.38 -21.70
N PHE A 70 18.82 1.07 -21.44
CA PHE A 70 19.76 0.06 -21.95
C PHE A 70 19.14 -0.89 -22.98
N ALA A 71 17.85 -0.70 -23.28
CA ALA A 71 17.12 -1.54 -24.23
C ALA A 71 17.54 -1.22 -25.67
N ASP A 72 17.80 -2.26 -26.44
CA ASP A 72 18.07 -2.17 -27.87
C ASP A 72 16.74 -2.13 -28.63
N ALA A 73 16.48 -0.99 -29.28
CA ALA A 73 15.26 -0.78 -30.06
C ALA A 73 15.15 -1.73 -31.28
N THR A 74 16.24 -2.38 -31.68
CA THR A 74 16.28 -3.34 -32.78
C THR A 74 16.16 -4.80 -32.33
N ASP A 75 16.35 -5.09 -31.03
CA ASP A 75 16.21 -6.43 -30.48
C ASP A 75 14.76 -6.76 -30.10
N ARG A 76 14.24 -7.87 -30.64
CA ARG A 76 12.85 -8.29 -30.41
C ARG A 76 12.55 -8.67 -28.95
N LYS A 77 13.53 -9.21 -28.21
CA LYS A 77 13.33 -9.59 -26.81
C LYS A 77 13.23 -8.33 -25.94
N ASP A 78 14.07 -7.34 -26.20
CA ASP A 78 14.04 -6.04 -25.53
C ASP A 78 12.73 -5.32 -25.80
N GLN A 79 12.26 -5.29 -27.06
CA GLN A 79 10.95 -4.73 -27.39
C GLN A 79 9.81 -5.42 -26.62
N THR A 80 9.82 -6.75 -26.55
CA THR A 80 8.80 -7.52 -25.83
C THR A 80 8.83 -7.26 -24.33
N LYS A 81 10.04 -7.18 -23.74
CA LYS A 81 10.22 -6.87 -22.32
C LYS A 81 9.78 -5.44 -22.01
N LEU A 82 10.18 -4.46 -22.81
CA LEU A 82 9.76 -3.07 -22.70
C LEU A 82 8.24 -2.92 -22.76
N PHE A 83 7.59 -3.62 -23.70
CA PHE A 83 6.14 -3.62 -23.80
C PHE A 83 5.47 -4.04 -22.49
N LYS A 84 5.89 -5.19 -21.92
CA LYS A 84 5.35 -5.69 -20.64
C LYS A 84 5.66 -4.77 -19.45
N LEU A 85 6.85 -4.15 -19.43
CA LEU A 85 7.23 -3.23 -18.36
C LEU A 85 6.41 -1.94 -18.43
N ARG A 86 6.19 -1.39 -19.63
CA ARG A 86 5.36 -0.20 -19.84
C ARG A 86 3.89 -0.46 -19.50
N ASP A 87 3.36 -1.60 -19.93
CA ASP A 87 2.00 -2.01 -19.62
C ASP A 87 1.76 -2.06 -18.11
N ASN A 88 2.58 -2.84 -17.37
CA ASN A 88 2.49 -2.89 -15.91
C ASN A 88 2.72 -1.53 -15.24
N ALA A 89 3.71 -0.74 -15.69
CA ALA A 89 4.02 0.56 -15.09
C ALA A 89 2.90 1.59 -15.31
N SER A 90 2.14 1.50 -16.42
CA SER A 90 1.06 2.43 -16.73
C SER A 90 -0.11 2.35 -15.74
N TYR A 91 -0.46 1.13 -15.32
CA TYR A 91 -1.58 0.88 -14.42
C TYR A 91 -1.12 0.74 -12.96
N LYS A 92 -0.18 -0.17 -12.70
CA LYS A 92 0.19 -0.56 -11.33
C LYS A 92 1.23 0.36 -10.70
N GLN A 93 2.06 1.01 -11.50
CA GLN A 93 3.25 1.75 -11.03
C GLN A 93 4.06 0.90 -10.02
N ASP A 94 4.37 1.45 -8.84
CA ASP A 94 5.01 0.73 -7.73
C ASP A 94 4.02 0.49 -6.56
N LYS A 95 2.70 0.63 -6.79
CA LYS A 95 1.66 0.58 -5.75
C LYS A 95 1.64 -0.80 -5.06
N PHE A 96 1.41 -1.86 -5.81
CA PHE A 96 1.24 -3.22 -5.30
C PHE A 96 2.56 -3.96 -5.00
N ALA A 97 3.63 -3.23 -4.71
CA ALA A 97 4.92 -3.84 -4.44
C ALA A 97 4.90 -4.59 -3.09
N LEU A 98 5.52 -5.78 -3.07
CA LEU A 98 5.77 -6.52 -1.85
C LEU A 98 6.65 -5.70 -0.91
N LYS A 99 6.35 -5.75 0.38
CA LYS A 99 6.90 -4.86 1.38
C LYS A 99 8.08 -5.47 2.13
N ASP A 100 9.14 -4.69 2.33
CA ASP A 100 10.20 -5.04 3.29
C ASP A 100 9.74 -4.65 4.70
N ILE A 101 9.17 -5.61 5.43
CA ILE A 101 8.61 -5.41 6.78
C ILE A 101 9.63 -4.81 7.77
N ARG A 102 10.94 -5.01 7.55
CA ARG A 102 12.01 -4.46 8.39
C ARG A 102 11.97 -2.93 8.42
N THR A 103 11.43 -2.31 7.37
CA THR A 103 11.37 -0.86 7.20
C THR A 103 10.04 -0.25 7.65
N LEU A 104 8.98 -1.07 7.83
CA LEU A 104 7.61 -0.59 8.05
C LEU A 104 7.22 -0.46 9.53
N ARG A 105 7.94 -1.14 10.42
CA ARG A 105 7.73 -1.08 11.88
C ARG A 105 8.07 0.27 12.52
N ARG A 106 8.69 1.19 11.78
CA ARG A 106 9.02 2.50 12.31
C ARG A 106 7.72 3.28 12.53
N ARG A 107 7.51 3.74 13.77
CA ARG A 107 6.35 4.58 14.11
C ARG A 107 6.42 5.92 13.36
N ILE A 108 5.35 6.25 12.66
CA ILE A 108 5.10 7.53 12.02
C ILE A 108 4.30 8.39 13.01
N PRO A 109 4.75 9.62 13.32
CA PRO A 109 3.99 10.50 14.21
C PRO A 109 2.58 10.79 13.71
N ALA A 110 1.62 10.85 14.64
CA ALA A 110 0.28 11.31 14.32
C ALA A 110 0.32 12.78 13.86
N VAL A 111 -0.36 13.05 12.74
CA VAL A 111 -0.61 14.42 12.28
C VAL A 111 -2.00 14.81 12.71
N ARG A 112 -2.14 15.98 13.35
CA ARG A 112 -3.43 16.59 13.62
C ARG A 112 -3.64 17.74 12.63
N PRO A 113 -4.53 17.59 11.64
CA PRO A 113 -4.86 18.68 10.73
C PRO A 113 -5.38 19.88 11.51
N ARG A 114 -4.95 21.06 11.10
CA ARG A 114 -5.48 22.35 11.56
C ARG A 114 -6.62 22.77 10.63
N MET A 115 -7.43 23.75 11.06
CA MET A 115 -8.56 24.23 10.26
C MET A 115 -8.17 24.77 8.89
N ASP A 116 -6.99 25.38 8.76
CA ASP A 116 -6.41 25.87 7.50
C ASP A 116 -5.89 24.75 6.59
N ASN A 117 -5.82 23.51 7.08
CA ASN A 117 -5.51 22.35 6.24
C ASN A 117 -6.71 21.83 5.46
N PHE A 118 -7.94 22.17 5.86
CA PHE A 118 -9.16 21.76 5.16
C PHE A 118 -9.44 22.73 4.01
N ILE A 119 -9.39 22.21 2.79
CA ILE A 119 -9.62 22.98 1.57
C ILE A 119 -10.89 22.47 0.93
N THR A 120 -11.81 23.38 0.60
CA THR A 120 -13.02 23.05 -0.14
C THR A 120 -12.65 22.53 -1.53
N ALA A 121 -13.26 21.42 -1.93
CA ALA A 121 -13.12 20.87 -3.28
C ALA A 121 -13.81 21.77 -4.31
N ASP A 122 -13.47 21.59 -5.59
CA ASP A 122 -14.00 22.40 -6.69
C ASP A 122 -15.53 22.32 -6.83
N ASN A 123 -16.15 21.25 -6.32
CA ASN A 123 -17.59 21.06 -6.30
C ASN A 123 -18.32 21.90 -5.22
N GLY A 124 -17.59 22.56 -4.31
CA GLY A 124 -18.13 23.38 -3.22
C GLY A 124 -18.83 22.60 -2.10
N ALA A 125 -18.88 21.27 -2.17
CA ALA A 125 -19.67 20.40 -1.30
C ALA A 125 -18.82 19.37 -0.51
N SER A 126 -17.58 19.14 -0.91
CA SER A 126 -16.62 18.31 -0.17
C SER A 126 -15.36 19.09 0.22
N TYR A 127 -14.57 18.50 1.11
CA TYR A 127 -13.28 19.03 1.55
C TYR A 127 -12.19 17.98 1.39
N HIS A 128 -10.97 18.43 1.14
CA HIS A 128 -9.75 17.63 1.19
C HIS A 128 -8.75 18.24 2.16
N LEU A 129 -7.66 17.50 2.42
CA LEU A 129 -6.55 18.01 3.20
C LEU A 129 -5.40 18.45 2.29
N ASN A 130 -4.81 19.61 2.57
CA ASN A 130 -3.56 20.05 1.90
C ASN A 130 -2.28 19.51 2.57
N CYS A 131 -2.43 18.65 3.59
CA CYS A 131 -1.34 18.02 4.31
C CYS A 131 -1.50 16.49 4.31
N ALA A 132 -0.39 15.75 4.36
CA ALA A 132 -0.42 14.32 4.59
C ALA A 132 -0.86 14.01 6.03
N VAL A 133 -1.47 12.85 6.23
CA VAL A 133 -1.92 12.34 7.53
C VAL A 133 -1.37 10.94 7.79
N THR A 134 -1.47 10.50 9.04
CA THR A 134 -1.04 9.15 9.44
C THR A 134 -2.26 8.32 9.80
N VAL A 135 -2.39 7.13 9.23
CA VAL A 135 -3.52 6.20 9.46
C VAL A 135 -2.95 4.79 9.53
N PHE A 136 -3.20 4.06 10.62
CA PHE A 136 -2.65 2.71 10.85
C PHE A 136 -1.12 2.62 10.65
N ASN A 137 -0.42 3.64 11.16
CA ASN A 137 1.02 3.83 10.98
C ASN A 137 1.49 3.97 9.51
N LYS A 138 0.59 4.33 8.58
CA LYS A 138 0.88 4.59 7.16
C LYS A 138 0.67 6.07 6.84
N THR A 139 1.49 6.62 5.94
CA THR A 139 1.30 8.00 5.46
C THR A 139 0.30 8.01 4.33
N VAL A 140 -0.76 8.82 4.46
CA VAL A 140 -1.77 9.04 3.43
C VAL A 140 -1.67 10.48 2.95
N ARG A 141 -1.72 10.69 1.64
CA ARG A 141 -1.70 12.05 1.07
C ARG A 141 -3.03 12.73 1.35
N GLY A 142 -3.01 14.02 1.65
CA GLY A 142 -4.23 14.75 1.97
C GLY A 142 -5.25 14.83 0.82
N SER A 143 -4.78 14.69 -0.43
CA SER A 143 -5.64 14.58 -1.61
C SER A 143 -6.44 13.28 -1.66
N GLU A 144 -6.01 12.24 -0.95
CA GLU A 144 -6.72 10.95 -0.84
C GLU A 144 -7.64 10.92 0.40
N VAL A 145 -7.78 12.06 1.08
CA VAL A 145 -8.72 12.24 2.19
C VAL A 145 -9.87 13.10 1.68
N GLU A 146 -11.06 12.52 1.64
CA GLU A 146 -12.27 13.20 1.21
C GLU A 146 -13.26 13.31 2.36
N ILE A 147 -13.88 14.48 2.49
CA ILE A 147 -14.81 14.80 3.58
C ILE A 147 -16.07 15.37 2.96
N PHE A 148 -17.16 14.64 3.07
CA PHE A 148 -18.49 15.05 2.65
C PHE A 148 -19.26 15.56 3.85
N ILE A 149 -19.82 16.76 3.73
CA ILE A 149 -20.70 17.35 4.75
C ILE A 149 -22.05 17.59 4.08
N HIS A 150 -23.11 17.01 4.63
CA HIS A 150 -24.45 17.17 4.06
C HIS A 150 -24.87 18.66 4.03
N ALA A 151 -25.58 19.08 2.98
CA ALA A 151 -25.77 20.50 2.64
C ALA A 151 -26.41 21.38 3.74
N ASP A 152 -27.19 20.78 4.65
CA ASP A 152 -27.88 21.49 5.73
C ASP A 152 -27.09 21.54 7.05
N GLU A 153 -25.87 21.01 7.06
CA GLU A 153 -25.03 20.84 8.25
C GLU A 153 -23.93 21.92 8.32
N PRO A 154 -23.66 22.51 9.51
CA PRO A 154 -22.56 23.45 9.67
C PRO A 154 -21.21 22.73 9.56
N ALA A 155 -20.35 23.17 8.65
CA ALA A 155 -19.08 22.47 8.37
C ALA A 155 -18.09 22.47 9.56
N THR A 156 -17.89 23.61 10.22
CA THR A 156 -16.87 23.79 11.26
C THR A 156 -16.86 22.72 12.37
N PRO A 157 -17.99 22.34 13.00
CA PRO A 157 -17.99 21.29 14.02
C PRO A 157 -17.59 19.92 13.48
N TYR A 158 -17.97 19.56 12.24
CA TYR A 158 -17.56 18.29 11.64
C TYR A 158 -16.06 18.28 11.30
N LEU A 159 -15.54 19.36 10.70
CA LEU A 159 -14.11 19.45 10.39
C LEU A 159 -13.23 19.33 11.66
N ALA A 160 -13.66 19.92 12.77
CA ALA A 160 -12.96 19.78 14.06
C ALA A 160 -12.97 18.34 14.58
N ARG A 161 -14.08 17.62 14.39
CA ARG A 161 -14.20 16.19 14.75
C ARG A 161 -13.38 15.30 13.82
N VAL A 162 -13.39 15.55 12.51
CA VAL A 162 -12.55 14.85 11.52
C VAL A 162 -11.07 14.98 11.88
N ALA A 163 -10.60 16.18 12.27
CA ALA A 163 -9.21 16.37 12.71
C ALA A 163 -8.84 15.48 13.90
N GLU A 164 -9.77 15.26 14.84
CA GLU A 164 -9.58 14.37 15.97
C GLU A 164 -9.66 12.89 15.58
N MET A 165 -10.54 12.52 14.65
CA MET A 165 -10.64 11.17 14.12
C MET A 165 -9.37 10.76 13.37
N VAL A 166 -8.83 11.63 12.51
CA VAL A 166 -7.53 11.43 11.84
C VAL A 166 -6.42 11.15 12.86
N ARG A 167 -6.35 11.95 13.94
CA ARG A 167 -5.37 11.74 15.01
C ARG A 167 -5.52 10.38 15.67
N ARG A 168 -6.76 9.92 15.89
CA ARG A 168 -7.05 8.62 16.52
C ARG A 168 -6.72 7.45 15.60
N LEU A 169 -6.99 7.58 14.30
CA LEU A 169 -6.63 6.57 13.30
C LEU A 169 -5.11 6.37 13.20
N ALA A 170 -4.31 7.42 13.45
CA ALA A 170 -2.85 7.30 13.53
C ALA A 170 -2.38 6.39 14.68
N ASP A 171 -3.09 6.44 15.81
CA ASP A 171 -2.79 5.69 17.04
C ASP A 171 -3.77 4.53 17.27
N TYR A 172 -4.52 4.10 16.25
CA TYR A 172 -5.51 3.04 16.41
C TYR A 172 -4.79 1.73 16.78
N PRO A 173 -5.26 1.00 17.80
CA PRO A 173 -4.52 -0.18 18.27
C PRO A 173 -4.52 -1.29 17.22
N ALA A 174 -3.33 -1.71 16.80
CA ALA A 174 -3.16 -2.72 15.75
C ALA A 174 -3.89 -4.02 16.10
N GLU A 175 -3.86 -4.44 17.37
CA GLU A 175 -4.51 -5.65 17.86
C GLU A 175 -6.02 -5.64 17.68
N LYS A 176 -6.65 -4.45 17.74
CA LYS A 176 -8.10 -4.34 17.49
C LYS A 176 -8.43 -4.50 16.02
N LEU A 177 -7.61 -3.96 15.12
CA LEU A 177 -7.81 -4.11 13.69
C LEU A 177 -7.57 -5.56 13.25
N MET A 178 -6.49 -6.17 13.73
CA MET A 178 -6.18 -7.58 13.45
C MET A 178 -7.27 -8.52 13.97
N ALA A 179 -7.74 -8.32 15.22
CA ALA A 179 -8.84 -9.10 15.77
C ALA A 179 -10.12 -8.95 14.91
N ALA A 180 -10.48 -7.72 14.53
CA ALA A 180 -11.65 -7.49 13.69
C ALA A 180 -11.54 -8.13 12.31
N TYR A 181 -10.35 -8.13 11.70
CA TYR A 181 -10.10 -8.87 10.46
C TYR A 181 -10.29 -10.38 10.68
N ASN A 182 -9.67 -10.94 11.72
CA ASN A 182 -9.69 -12.38 12.02
C ASN A 182 -11.10 -12.88 12.40
N ASP A 183 -11.92 -12.04 13.02
CA ASP A 183 -13.30 -12.35 13.40
C ASP A 183 -14.32 -12.10 12.26
N SER A 184 -13.87 -11.63 11.09
CA SER A 184 -14.72 -11.31 9.95
C SER A 184 -14.71 -12.39 8.85
N PRO A 185 -15.65 -12.36 7.88
CA PRO A 185 -15.59 -13.21 6.70
C PRO A 185 -14.33 -13.07 5.85
N CYS A 186 -13.55 -11.99 6.03
CA CYS A 186 -12.27 -11.77 5.33
C CYS A 186 -11.28 -12.91 5.59
N LEU A 187 -11.19 -13.39 6.84
CA LEU A 187 -10.29 -14.49 7.18
C LEU A 187 -10.66 -15.77 6.45
N ALA A 188 -11.95 -16.14 6.46
CA ALA A 188 -12.43 -17.34 5.78
C ALA A 188 -12.18 -17.26 4.27
N LEU A 189 -12.33 -16.09 3.67
CA LEU A 189 -12.02 -15.85 2.27
C LEU A 189 -10.51 -16.00 1.99
N ALA A 190 -9.64 -15.37 2.78
CA ALA A 190 -8.19 -15.51 2.65
C ALA A 190 -7.75 -16.98 2.81
N GLN A 191 -8.27 -17.70 3.81
CA GLN A 191 -7.94 -19.10 4.08
C GLN A 191 -8.51 -20.08 3.04
N SER A 192 -9.40 -19.62 2.15
CA SER A 192 -9.85 -20.42 1.00
C SER A 192 -8.74 -20.65 -0.03
N PHE A 193 -7.73 -19.76 -0.06
CA PHE A 193 -6.53 -19.88 -0.88
C PHE A 193 -5.49 -20.78 -0.19
N ALA A 194 -4.94 -21.74 -0.94
CA ALA A 194 -4.08 -22.78 -0.37
C ALA A 194 -2.82 -22.23 0.31
N GLU A 195 -2.29 -21.12 -0.19
CA GLU A 195 -1.11 -20.43 0.33
C GLU A 195 -1.32 -19.71 1.67
N TYR A 196 -2.58 -19.49 2.07
CA TYR A 196 -2.96 -18.72 3.27
C TYR A 196 -3.86 -19.51 4.23
N ARG A 197 -4.10 -20.80 3.99
CA ARG A 197 -5.00 -21.64 4.78
C ARG A 197 -4.77 -21.58 6.29
N ASP A 198 -3.50 -21.48 6.70
CA ASP A 198 -3.10 -21.46 8.11
C ASP A 198 -2.62 -20.06 8.55
N LYS A 199 -3.14 -19.00 7.91
CA LYS A 199 -2.75 -17.61 8.16
C LYS A 199 -3.89 -16.81 8.76
N GLU A 200 -3.52 -15.86 9.60
CA GLU A 200 -4.35 -14.88 10.29
C GLU A 200 -3.65 -13.52 10.21
N ALA A 201 -4.39 -12.42 10.33
CA ALA A 201 -3.80 -11.10 10.48
C ALA A 201 -2.95 -11.04 11.76
N ASP A 202 -1.66 -10.78 11.57
CA ASP A 202 -0.64 -10.62 12.60
C ASP A 202 0.08 -9.27 12.43
N GLU A 203 1.10 -9.02 13.27
CA GLU A 203 1.86 -7.76 13.20
C GLU A 203 2.47 -7.52 11.82
N ASP A 204 2.93 -8.57 11.14
CA ASP A 204 3.51 -8.45 9.80
C ASP A 204 2.45 -8.10 8.76
N TRP A 205 1.23 -8.64 8.87
CA TRP A 205 0.08 -8.23 8.07
C TRP A 205 -0.23 -6.75 8.29
N PHE A 206 -0.32 -6.29 9.54
CA PHE A 206 -0.61 -4.88 9.86
C PHE A 206 0.48 -3.94 9.34
N ASP A 207 1.74 -4.33 9.50
CA ASP A 207 2.89 -3.59 9.01
C ASP A 207 2.85 -3.45 7.48
N ALA A 208 2.48 -4.52 6.77
CA ALA A 208 2.46 -4.57 5.31
C ALA A 208 1.21 -3.94 4.66
N LEU A 209 0.18 -3.56 5.43
CA LEU A 209 -0.98 -2.83 4.91
C LEU A 209 -0.56 -1.59 4.13
N GLU A 210 -1.30 -1.29 3.07
CA GLU A 210 -1.17 -0.03 2.33
C GLU A 210 -2.48 0.72 2.42
N VAL A 211 -2.50 1.90 3.04
CA VAL A 211 -3.71 2.73 3.11
C VAL A 211 -3.75 3.64 1.89
N TYR A 212 -4.76 3.47 1.05
CA TYR A 212 -4.93 4.22 -0.19
C TYR A 212 -5.65 5.54 0.06
N SER A 213 -6.79 5.51 0.74
CA SER A 213 -7.66 6.68 0.90
C SER A 213 -8.52 6.63 2.17
N LEU A 214 -9.12 7.78 2.49
CA LEU A 214 -10.09 7.94 3.55
C LEU A 214 -11.28 8.74 3.04
N VAL A 215 -12.48 8.30 3.41
CA VAL A 215 -13.72 9.04 3.20
C VAL A 215 -14.37 9.29 4.55
N PHE A 216 -14.76 10.54 4.82
CA PHE A 216 -15.54 10.96 5.97
C PHE A 216 -16.92 11.43 5.48
N ASP A 217 -17.97 10.70 5.79
CA ASP A 217 -19.36 11.11 5.52
C ASP A 217 -19.98 11.70 6.80
N CYS A 218 -20.32 12.99 6.76
CA CYS A 218 -20.64 13.81 7.93
C CYS A 218 -22.06 14.37 7.85
N GLY A 219 -22.97 13.85 8.68
CA GLY A 219 -24.33 14.36 8.81
C GLY A 219 -25.13 13.68 9.91
N GLY A 220 -26.27 14.28 10.28
CA GLY A 220 -27.15 13.73 11.31
C GLY A 220 -26.48 13.60 12.67
N GLY A 221 -25.47 14.43 12.94
CA GLY A 221 -24.66 14.40 14.16
C GLY A 221 -23.60 13.28 14.21
N ARG A 222 -23.44 12.48 13.15
CA ARG A 222 -22.53 11.33 13.11
C ARG A 222 -21.49 11.50 12.01
N ILE A 223 -20.38 10.78 12.13
CA ILE A 223 -19.37 10.66 11.08
C ILE A 223 -19.17 9.19 10.78
N VAL A 224 -19.40 8.79 9.53
CA VAL A 224 -18.95 7.48 9.04
C VAL A 224 -17.59 7.69 8.40
N THR A 225 -16.63 6.85 8.74
CA THR A 225 -15.28 6.90 8.17
C THR A 225 -14.93 5.57 7.54
N THR A 226 -14.60 5.62 6.26
CA THR A 226 -14.16 4.46 5.50
C THR A 226 -12.69 4.63 5.18
N VAL A 227 -11.87 3.69 5.65
CA VAL A 227 -10.45 3.58 5.27
C VAL A 227 -10.34 2.49 4.23
N THR A 228 -9.87 2.84 3.04
CA THR A 228 -9.59 1.90 1.95
C THR A 228 -8.12 1.55 1.98
N ALA A 229 -7.82 0.25 2.09
CA ALA A 229 -6.47 -0.27 2.14
C ALA A 229 -6.28 -1.47 1.20
N GLY A 230 -5.04 -1.84 0.93
CA GLY A 230 -4.68 -3.09 0.27
C GLY A 230 -4.52 -4.21 1.29
N ASP A 231 -5.12 -5.36 1.00
CA ASP A 231 -4.89 -6.57 1.79
C ASP A 231 -3.64 -7.34 1.29
N VAL A 232 -2.93 -7.95 2.22
CA VAL A 232 -1.70 -8.70 1.93
C VAL A 232 -2.01 -10.09 1.36
N TYR A 233 -3.12 -10.69 1.79
CA TYR A 233 -3.54 -12.01 1.34
C TYR A 233 -4.25 -11.91 -0.01
N LEU A 234 -5.12 -10.91 -0.18
CA LEU A 234 -5.92 -10.66 -1.38
C LEU A 234 -5.43 -9.40 -2.09
N GLY A 235 -4.29 -9.50 -2.76
CA GLY A 235 -3.58 -8.37 -3.36
C GLY A 235 -4.27 -7.67 -4.55
N ASP A 236 -5.40 -8.20 -5.03
CA ASP A 236 -6.27 -7.62 -6.05
C ASP A 236 -7.61 -7.11 -5.48
N ALA A 237 -7.76 -7.09 -4.15
CA ALA A 237 -8.96 -6.62 -3.48
C ALA A 237 -8.65 -5.46 -2.53
N TYR A 238 -9.68 -4.66 -2.25
CA TYR A 238 -9.63 -3.58 -1.27
C TYR A 238 -10.12 -4.07 0.08
N LEU A 239 -9.32 -3.82 1.12
CA LEU A 239 -9.74 -3.91 2.50
C LEU A 239 -10.46 -2.62 2.87
N MET A 240 -11.74 -2.73 3.23
CA MET A 240 -12.58 -1.63 3.66
C MET A 240 -12.75 -1.70 5.17
N VAL A 241 -12.28 -0.67 5.88
CA VAL A 241 -12.38 -0.57 7.34
C VAL A 241 -13.30 0.59 7.68
N GLU A 242 -14.47 0.29 8.23
CA GLU A 242 -15.50 1.29 8.51
C GLU A 242 -15.62 1.60 10.00
N PHE A 243 -15.66 2.88 10.33
CA PHE A 243 -15.95 3.39 11.66
C PHE A 243 -17.23 4.20 11.65
N ALA A 244 -18.04 4.04 12.68
CA ALA A 244 -19.10 4.98 13.04
C ALA A 244 -18.61 5.78 14.25
N ASP A 245 -18.35 7.06 14.02
CA ASP A 245 -17.62 7.94 14.92
C ASP A 245 -16.30 7.27 15.36
N GLU A 246 -16.17 6.89 16.62
CA GLU A 246 -14.93 6.33 17.17
C GLU A 246 -14.93 4.79 17.18
N THR A 247 -16.02 4.16 16.76
CA THR A 247 -16.24 2.72 16.91
C THR A 247 -16.07 2.02 15.58
N LEU A 248 -15.11 1.10 15.51
CA LEU A 248 -14.96 0.17 14.39
C LEU A 248 -16.24 -0.65 14.24
N GLN A 249 -16.84 -0.60 13.05
CA GLN A 249 -18.07 -1.34 12.72
C GLN A 249 -17.74 -2.62 11.98
N THR A 250 -17.00 -2.50 10.88
CA THR A 250 -16.77 -3.61 9.95
C THR A 250 -15.37 -3.55 9.37
N VAL A 251 -14.87 -4.74 9.04
CA VAL A 251 -13.73 -4.96 8.17
C VAL A 251 -14.24 -5.89 7.09
N THR A 252 -14.22 -5.43 5.84
CA THR A 252 -14.72 -6.18 4.69
C THR A 252 -13.73 -6.14 3.54
N ILE A 253 -13.89 -7.06 2.60
CA ILE A 253 -13.14 -7.06 1.35
C ILE A 253 -14.09 -6.70 0.23
N ASP A 254 -13.68 -5.75 -0.59
CA ASP A 254 -14.37 -5.33 -1.80
C ASP A 254 -13.50 -5.64 -3.02
N TYR A 255 -14.12 -6.14 -4.07
CA TYR A 255 -13.46 -6.40 -5.34
C TYR A 255 -13.79 -5.24 -6.26
N ASP A 256 -12.78 -4.69 -6.96
CA ASP A 256 -13.04 -3.74 -8.02
C ASP A 256 -13.93 -4.44 -9.06
N GLU A 257 -15.23 -4.11 -9.11
CA GLU A 257 -16.15 -4.58 -10.15
C GLU A 257 -15.74 -3.92 -11.46
N THR A 258 -14.71 -4.46 -12.12
CA THR A 258 -14.36 -4.12 -13.51
C THR A 258 -15.32 -4.74 -14.51
#